data_AF-A0A6I2A5Q9-F1
#
_entry.id   AF-A0A6I2A5Q9-F1
#
_cell.length_a   1.000
_cell.length_b   1.000
_cell.length_c   1.000
_cell.angle_alpha   90.00
_cell.angle_beta   90.00
_cell.angle_gamma   90.00
#
_symmetry.space_group_name_H-M   'P 1'
#
loop_
_entity.id
_entity.type
_entity.pdbx_description
1 polymer ?
#
loop_
_entity_poly.entity_id
_entity_poly.type
_entity_poly.pdbx_seq_one_letter_code
_entity_poly.pdbx_strand_id
1 'polypeptide(L)' 'MLKMESKVTEHQEAVLDVLLEKVYRDSGYDFRGYRRGTVTRRLGRRMLTTGVKTYFDYMCFLDSHPEEYDQFAD' A
#
# COMPACT_ATOMS: atom_id res chain seq x y z
N MET A 1 11.67 21.93 14.12
CA MET A 1 11.63 21.20 12.83
C MET A 1 11.45 19.68 13.00
N LEU A 2 12.05 19.04 14.02
CA LEU A 2 12.02 17.57 14.26
C LEU A 2 10.65 16.90 14.59
N LYS A 3 9.55 17.64 14.80
CA LYS A 3 8.24 17.04 15.20
C LYS A 3 7.30 16.73 14.04
N MET A 4 7.53 17.31 12.85
CA MET A 4 6.59 17.22 11.73
C MET A 4 6.84 15.96 10.88
N GLU A 5 8.10 15.54 10.74
CA GLU A 5 8.49 14.34 9.99
C GLU A 5 8.02 13.04 10.67
N SER A 6 8.06 12.98 12.01
CA SER A 6 7.58 11.82 12.77
C SER A 6 6.08 11.58 12.58
N LYS A 7 5.28 12.66 12.62
CA LYS A 7 3.82 12.56 12.50
C LYS A 7 3.36 12.17 11.10
N VAL A 8 4.07 12.61 10.06
CA VAL A 8 3.81 12.21 8.67
C VAL A 8 4.12 10.73 8.48
N THR A 9 5.25 10.27 9.02
CA THR A 9 5.65 8.85 8.95
C THR A 9 4.65 7.95 9.66
N GLU A 10 4.21 8.30 10.88
CA GLU A 10 3.17 7.56 11.62
C GLU A 10 1.86 7.46 10.84
N HIS A 11 1.43 8.56 10.19
CA HIS A 11 0.22 8.56 9.38
C HIS A 11 0.36 7.65 8.15
N GLN A 12 1.52 7.67 7.48
CA GLN A 12 1.78 6.79 6.33
C GLN A 12 1.81 5.32 6.72
N GLU A 13 2.39 4.97 7.87
CA GLU A 13 2.38 3.59 8.38
C GLU A 13 0.97 3.12 8.71
N ALA A 14 0.15 3.97 9.35
CA ALA A 14 -1.24 3.64 9.64
C ALA A 14 -2.07 3.42 8.35
N VAL A 15 -1.86 4.25 7.33
CA VAL A 15 -2.54 4.09 6.03
C VAL A 15 -2.05 2.83 5.30
N LEU A 16 -0.76 2.51 5.40
CA LEU A 16 -0.20 1.26 4.87
C LEU A 16 -0.89 0.06 5.51
N ASP A 17 -1.05 0.04 6.84
CA ASP A 17 -1.72 -1.05 7.54
C ASP A 17 -3.15 -1.28 7.05
N VAL A 18 -3.90 -0.20 6.84
CA VAL A 18 -5.26 -0.27 6.28
C VAL A 18 -5.26 -0.85 4.87
N LEU A 19 -4.30 -0.45 4.03
CA LEU A 19 -4.14 -0.99 2.67
C LEU A 19 -3.84 -2.49 2.70
N LEU A 20 -2.91 -2.94 3.54
CA LEU A 20 -2.56 -4.36 3.63
C LEU A 20 -3.71 -5.21 4.17
N GLU A 21 -4.49 -4.68 5.11
CA GLU A 21 -5.71 -5.33 5.59
C GLU A 21 -6.76 -5.47 4.48
N LYS A 22 -6.95 -4.42 3.66
CA LYS A 22 -7.83 -4.47 2.49
C LYS A 22 -7.38 -5.53 1.49
N VAL A 23 -6.09 -5.54 1.14
CA VAL A 23 -5.52 -6.53 0.22
C VAL A 23 -5.75 -7.95 0.72
N TYR A 24 -5.49 -8.20 2.02
CA TYR A 24 -5.76 -9.50 2.61
C TYR A 24 -7.25 -9.89 2.54
N ARG A 25 -8.15 -8.97 2.90
CA ARG A 25 -9.60 -9.22 2.90
C ARG A 25 -10.15 -9.53 1.51
N ASP A 26 -9.71 -8.76 0.51
CA ASP A 26 -10.34 -8.78 -0.81
C ASP A 26 -9.71 -9.82 -1.76
N SER A 27 -8.43 -10.17 -1.55
CA SER A 27 -7.69 -11.10 -2.42
C SER A 27 -7.14 -12.35 -1.71
N GLY A 28 -7.06 -12.35 -0.37
CA GLY A 28 -6.45 -13.41 0.42
C GLY A 28 -4.91 -13.32 0.53
N TYR A 29 -4.25 -12.42 -0.20
CA TYR A 29 -2.81 -12.22 -0.07
C TYR A 29 -2.45 -11.50 1.23
N ASP A 30 -1.72 -12.18 2.13
CA ASP A 30 -1.30 -11.60 3.40
C ASP A 30 0.13 -11.05 3.36
N PHE A 31 0.24 -9.72 3.28
CA PHE A 31 1.53 -9.01 3.34
C PHE A 31 1.85 -8.44 4.73
N ARG A 32 0.95 -8.58 5.71
CA ARG A 32 1.10 -7.95 7.04
C ARG A 32 2.29 -8.53 7.83
N GLY A 33 2.71 -9.75 7.51
CA GLY A 33 3.91 -10.39 8.08
C GLY A 33 5.22 -10.08 7.35
N TYR A 34 5.19 -9.35 6.23
CA TYR A 34 6.38 -9.07 5.43
C TYR A 34 7.18 -7.90 6.02
N ARG A 35 8.48 -7.85 5.71
CA ARG A 35 9.32 -6.68 6.07
C ARG A 35 8.75 -5.42 5.42
N ARG A 36 8.51 -4.38 6.21
CA ARG A 36 7.95 -3.09 5.76
C ARG A 36 8.63 -2.53 4.52
N GLY A 37 9.97 -2.45 4.52
CA GLY A 37 10.75 -1.95 3.39
C GLY A 37 10.56 -2.75 2.09
N THR A 38 10.26 -4.05 2.17
CA THR A 38 9.95 -4.87 0.99
C THR A 38 8.59 -4.49 0.42
N VAL A 39 7.58 -4.38 1.29
CA VAL A 39 6.19 -4.07 0.90
C VAL A 39 6.09 -2.65 0.35
N THR A 40 6.66 -1.65 1.04
CA THR A 40 6.61 -0.25 0.60
C THR A 40 7.35 -0.04 -0.72
N ARG A 41 8.47 -0.74 -0.95
CA ARG A 41 9.18 -0.70 -2.23
C ARG A 41 8.35 -1.31 -3.37
N ARG A 42 7.67 -2.44 -3.12
CA ARG A 42 6.79 -3.07 -4.12
C ARG A 42 5.59 -2.18 -4.43
N LEU A 43 4.93 -1.67 -3.39
CA LEU A 43 3.82 -0.74 -3.50
C LEU A 43 4.22 0.52 -4.27
N GLY A 44 5.37 1.11 -3.96
CA GLY A 44 5.89 2.28 -4.67
C GLY A 44 6.12 2.02 -6.16
N ARG A 45 6.57 0.81 -6.55
CA ARG A 45 6.65 0.45 -7.97
C ARG A 45 5.29 0.35 -8.63
N ARG A 46 4.32 -0.31 -7.98
CA ARG A 46 2.95 -0.41 -8.51
C ARG A 46 2.30 0.96 -8.66
N MET A 47 2.42 1.82 -7.66
CA MET A 47 1.92 3.20 -7.72
C MET A 47 2.56 4.01 -8.85
N LEU A 48 3.86 3.84 -9.11
CA LEU A 48 4.53 4.47 -10.24
C LEU A 48 3.99 3.94 -11.59
N THR A 49 3.77 2.64 -11.70
CA THR A 49 3.23 1.99 -12.91
C THR A 49 1.78 2.41 -13.20
N THR A 50 0.94 2.50 -12.17
CA THR A 50 -0.48 2.88 -12.31
C THR A 50 -0.69 4.40 -12.31
N GLY A 51 0.33 5.18 -11.93
CA GLY A 51 0.30 6.64 -11.88
C GLY A 51 -0.43 7.22 -10.67
N VAL A 52 -0.83 6.40 -9.70
CA VAL A 52 -1.50 6.87 -8.48
C VAL A 52 -0.51 7.49 -7.50
N LYS A 53 -0.97 8.47 -6.72
CA LYS A 53 -0.08 9.34 -5.93
C LYS A 53 -0.10 9.03 -4.44
N THR A 54 -1.17 8.43 -3.95
CA THR A 54 -1.33 8.11 -2.53
C THR A 54 -1.77 6.67 -2.34
N TYR A 55 -1.54 6.13 -1.14
CA TYR A 55 -2.04 4.81 -0.76
C TYR A 55 -3.57 4.73 -0.81
N PHE A 56 -4.25 5.84 -0.51
CA PHE A 56 -5.70 5.94 -0.65
C PHE A 56 -6.14 5.80 -2.11
N ASP A 57 -5.50 6.54 -3.02
CA ASP A 57 -5.78 6.42 -4.46
C ASP A 57 -5.49 5.00 -4.96
N TYR A 58 -4.44 4.36 -4.47
CA TYR A 58 -4.14 2.97 -4.80
C TYR A 58 -5.22 2.01 -4.30
N MET A 59 -5.77 2.21 -3.09
CA MET A 59 -6.89 1.41 -2.59
C MET A 59 -8.14 1.55 -3.48
N CYS A 60 -8.47 2.76 -3.92
CA CYS A 60 -9.57 2.97 -4.87
C CYS A 60 -9.26 2.38 -6.25
N PHE A 61 -8.00 2.40 -6.67
CA PHE A 61 -7.57 1.82 -7.94
C PHE A 61 -7.78 0.29 -7.93
N LEU A 62 -7.43 -0.38 -6.82
CA LEU A 62 -7.68 -1.82 -6.63
C LEU A 62 -9.16 -2.20 -6.78
N ASP A 63 -10.09 -1.37 -6.28
CA ASP A 63 -11.53 -1.62 -6.40
C ASP A 63 -12.03 -1.64 -7.85
N SER A 64 -11.37 -0.87 -8.73
CA SER A 64 -11.73 -0.76 -10.14
C SER A 64 -10.90 -1.68 -11.05
N HIS A 65 -9.80 -2.25 -10.54
CA HIS A 65 -8.84 -3.07 -11.29
C HIS A 65 -8.45 -4.31 -10.47
N PRO A 66 -9.31 -5.34 -10.39
CA PRO A 66 -9.04 -6.53 -9.60
C PRO A 66 -7.76 -7.29 -10.01
N GLU A 67 -7.31 -7.18 -11.26
CA GLU A 67 -6.04 -7.74 -11.73
C GLU A 67 -4.82 -7.15 -11.01
N GLU A 68 -4.97 -5.95 -10.42
CA GLU A 68 -3.88 -5.28 -9.72
C GLU A 68 -3.55 -5.97 -8.38
N TYR A 69 -4.47 -6.78 -7.81
CA TYR A 69 -4.16 -7.58 -6.62
C TYR A 69 -3.09 -8.64 -6.93
N ASP A 70 -3.19 -9.32 -8.07
CA ASP A 70 -2.19 -10.30 -8.52
C ASP A 70 -0.87 -9.62 -8.85
N GLN A 71 -0.94 -8.48 -9.55
CA GLN A 71 0.24 -7.68 -9.87
C GLN A 71 0.96 -7.14 -8.64
N PHE A 72 0.22 -6.87 -7.56
CA PHE A 72 0.78 -6.52 -6.27
C PHE A 72 1.30 -7.74 -5.50
N ALA A 73 0.90 -8.95 -5.87
CA ALA A 73 1.38 -10.21 -5.30
C ALA A 73 2.62 -10.80 -5.99
N ASP A 74 2.95 -10.32 -7.20
CA ASP A 74 4.13 -10.66 -8.04
C ASP A 74 5.41 -9.85 -7.73
#